data_AF-A0A3C0Z3F9-F1
#
_entry.id   AF-A0A3C0Z3F9-F1
#
_cell.length_a   1.000
_cell.length_b   1.000
_cell.length_c   1.000
_cell.angle_alpha   90.00
_cell.angle_beta   90.00
_cell.angle_gamma   90.00
#
_symmetry.space_group_name_H-M   'P 1'
#
loop_
_entity.id
_entity.type
_entity.pdbx_description
1 polymer ?
#
loop_
_entity_poly.entity_id
_entity_poly.type
_entity_poly.pdbx_seq_one_letter_code
_entity_poly.pdbx_strand_id
1 'polypeptide(L)'
;MNTWVAFLRGINVGGRNALRMKELATALADADCGDVMTYLQTGNVVFRSSESSAAALEARIERVVKAIRDIEVRVLALSSEELRKAIAANPFPQAESAPKTLHLFFLSKPPVDPDVES
;
A
#
# COMPACT_ATOMS: atom_id res chain seq x y z
N MET A 1 7.93 -6.65 -16.22
CA MET A 1 7.75 -6.37 -14.78
C MET A 1 6.98 -5.07 -14.63
N ASN A 2 5.85 -5.13 -13.93
CA ASN A 2 4.95 -4.00 -13.69
C ASN A 2 5.35 -3.27 -12.40
N THR A 3 5.08 -1.97 -12.34
CA THR A 3 5.27 -1.17 -11.13
C THR A 3 4.02 -1.25 -10.26
N TRP A 4 4.23 -1.59 -9.00
CA TRP A 4 3.21 -1.77 -7.98
C TRP A 4 3.43 -0.83 -6.82
N VAL A 5 2.34 -0.47 -6.16
CA VAL A 5 2.31 0.29 -4.91
C VAL A 5 1.60 -0.57 -3.87
N ALA A 6 2.22 -0.77 -2.70
CA ALA A 6 1.61 -1.47 -1.58
C ALA A 6 1.45 -0.54 -0.38
N PHE A 7 0.27 -0.61 0.24
CA PHE A 7 -0.10 0.10 1.46
C PHE A 7 -0.26 -0.90 2.60
N LEU A 8 0.67 -0.87 3.56
CA LEU A 8 0.62 -1.65 4.80
C LEU A 8 -0.16 -0.86 5.85
N ARG A 9 -1.19 -1.46 6.43
CA ARG A 9 -2.00 -0.82 7.49
C ARG A 9 -1.62 -1.30 8.88
N GLY A 10 -1.69 -0.38 9.84
CA GLY A 10 -1.54 -0.69 11.27
C GLY A 10 -0.11 -0.89 11.75
N ILE A 11 0.89 -0.40 11.01
CA ILE A 11 2.29 -0.41 11.42
C ILE A 11 2.71 0.95 12.02
N ASN A 12 3.69 0.94 12.93
CA ASN A 12 4.32 2.15 13.48
C ASN A 12 3.35 3.17 14.13
N VAL A 13 2.15 2.74 14.55
CA VAL A 13 1.15 3.59 15.21
C VAL A 13 1.08 3.28 16.70
N GLY A 14 1.12 4.32 17.54
CA GLY A 14 0.98 4.18 19.00
C GLY A 14 2.03 3.27 19.66
N GLY A 15 3.22 3.15 19.07
CA GLY A 15 4.30 2.28 19.57
C GLY A 15 4.09 0.78 19.32
N ARG A 16 3.01 0.38 18.63
CA ARG A 16 2.72 -1.01 18.28
C ARG A 16 3.18 -1.32 16.85
N ASN A 17 3.36 -2.61 16.55
CA ASN A 17 3.70 -3.11 15.22
C ASN A 17 4.88 -2.37 14.57
N ALA A 18 5.95 -2.19 15.35
CA ALA A 18 7.13 -1.47 14.91
C ALA A 18 7.80 -2.21 13.74
N LEU A 19 7.95 -1.56 12.59
CA LEU A 19 8.54 -2.13 11.39
C LEU A 19 9.52 -1.13 10.80
N ARG A 20 10.80 -1.53 10.68
CA ARG A 20 11.82 -0.67 10.05
C ARG A 20 11.68 -0.77 8.54
N MET A 21 11.46 0.36 7.88
CA MET A 21 11.21 0.37 6.44
C MET A 21 12.41 -0.09 5.61
N LYS A 22 13.64 0.15 6.08
CA LYS A 22 14.84 -0.41 5.45
C LYS A 22 14.87 -1.94 5.51
N GLU A 23 14.50 -2.51 6.65
CA GLU A 23 14.41 -3.97 6.84
C GLU A 23 13.34 -4.57 5.93
N LEU A 24 12.17 -3.92 5.86
CA LEU A 24 11.10 -4.30 4.92
C LEU A 24 11.58 -4.24 3.47
N ALA A 25 12.26 -3.18 3.06
CA ALA A 25 12.74 -3.02 1.68
C ALA A 25 13.72 -4.13 1.28
N THR A 26 14.68 -4.45 2.15
CA THR A 26 15.61 -5.57 1.94
C THR A 26 14.87 -6.90 1.85
N ALA A 27 13.97 -7.19 2.79
CA ALA A 27 13.25 -8.46 2.82
C ALA A 27 12.32 -8.65 1.60
N LEU A 28 11.75 -7.57 1.08
CA LEU A 28 10.97 -7.62 -0.17
C LEU A 28 11.87 -7.83 -1.39
N ALA A 29 13.05 -7.22 -1.42
CA ALA A 29 14.02 -7.46 -2.49
C ALA A 29 14.43 -8.95 -2.56
N ASP A 30 14.61 -9.57 -1.41
CA ASP A 30 14.90 -11.01 -1.30
C ASP A 30 13.68 -11.90 -1.63
N ALA A 31 12.47 -11.34 -1.69
CA ALA A 31 11.21 -12.01 -1.98
C ALA A 31 10.69 -11.73 -3.41
N ASP A 32 11.60 -11.62 -4.37
CA ASP A 32 11.32 -11.39 -5.79
C ASP A 32 10.57 -10.06 -6.10
N CYS A 33 10.73 -9.04 -5.27
CA CYS A 33 10.32 -7.67 -5.60
C CYS A 33 11.53 -6.86 -6.08
N GLY A 34 11.50 -6.38 -7.33
CA GLY A 34 12.56 -5.51 -7.87
C GLY A 34 12.39 -4.05 -7.46
N ASP A 35 13.49 -3.28 -7.51
CA ASP A 35 13.51 -1.82 -7.33
C ASP A 35 12.68 -1.30 -6.13
N VAL A 36 12.79 -1.97 -4.98
CA VAL A 36 11.96 -1.67 -3.81
C VAL A 36 12.34 -0.31 -3.21
N MET A 37 11.35 0.56 -3.10
CA MET A 37 11.45 1.87 -2.46
C MET A 37 10.36 2.00 -1.39
N THR A 38 10.68 2.65 -0.28
CA THR A 38 9.73 2.94 0.80
C THR A 38 9.54 4.43 0.96
N TYR A 39 8.34 4.84 1.38
CA TYR A 39 8.03 6.24 1.64
C TYR A 39 7.70 6.45 3.12
N LEU A 40 8.58 7.18 3.81
CA LEU A 40 8.51 7.47 5.25
C LEU A 40 8.32 6.19 6.09
N GLN A 41 7.86 6.32 7.34
CA GLN A 41 7.56 5.17 8.22
C GLN A 41 6.07 4.77 8.20
N THR A 42 5.34 5.13 7.14
CA THR A 42 3.89 5.03 7.08
C THR A 42 3.37 3.75 6.40
N GLY A 43 4.26 2.85 5.98
CA GLY A 43 3.87 1.59 5.34
C GLY A 43 3.58 1.69 3.86
N ASN A 44 4.17 2.67 3.17
CA ASN A 44 4.01 2.85 1.74
C ASN A 44 5.24 2.31 1.01
N VAL A 45 5.04 1.39 0.07
CA VAL A 45 6.10 0.72 -0.68
C VAL A 45 5.81 0.79 -2.17
N VAL A 46 6.84 1.08 -2.97
CA VAL A 46 6.82 0.96 -4.44
C VAL A 46 7.81 -0.12 -4.83
N PHE A 47 7.45 -1.00 -5.75
CA PHE A 47 8.33 -2.06 -6.22
C PHE A 47 7.94 -2.51 -7.63
N ARG A 48 8.78 -3.35 -8.25
CA ARG A 48 8.52 -4.01 -9.53
C ARG A 48 8.30 -5.50 -9.33
N SER A 49 7.37 -6.08 -10.08
CA SER A 49 7.16 -7.53 -10.06
C SER A 49 6.72 -8.06 -11.42
N SER A 50 7.05 -9.33 -11.71
CA SER A 50 6.48 -10.08 -12.84
C SER A 50 5.11 -10.65 -12.50
N GLU A 51 4.78 -10.78 -11.21
CA GLU A 51 3.44 -11.14 -10.74
C GLU A 51 2.42 -10.08 -11.15
N SER A 52 1.27 -10.53 -11.66
CA SER A 52 0.17 -9.70 -12.13
C SER A 52 -1.02 -9.68 -11.17
N SER A 53 -1.09 -10.61 -10.23
CA SER A 53 -2.14 -10.70 -9.23
C SER A 53 -1.84 -9.83 -8.01
N ALA A 54 -2.67 -8.81 -7.78
CA ALA A 54 -2.59 -7.97 -6.58
C ALA A 54 -2.71 -8.82 -5.30
N ALA A 55 -3.65 -9.76 -5.24
CA ALA A 55 -3.85 -10.64 -4.09
C ALA A 55 -2.63 -11.54 -3.80
N ALA A 56 -1.94 -12.02 -4.84
CA ALA A 56 -0.71 -12.80 -4.66
C ALA A 56 0.44 -11.94 -4.11
N LEU A 57 0.53 -10.68 -4.54
CA LEU A 57 1.49 -9.72 -4.02
C LEU A 57 1.19 -9.33 -2.57
N GLU A 58 -0.07 -9.06 -2.24
CA GLU A 58 -0.53 -8.79 -0.87
C GLU A 58 -0.13 -9.94 0.06
N ALA A 59 -0.54 -11.17 -0.25
CA ALA A 59 -0.23 -12.35 0.54
C ALA A 59 1.28 -12.63 0.66
N ARG A 60 2.06 -12.25 -0.35
CA ARG A 60 3.53 -12.33 -0.29
C ARG A 60 4.09 -11.34 0.71
N ILE A 61 3.69 -10.07 0.62
CA ILE A 61 4.18 -9.01 1.50
C ILE A 61 3.77 -9.29 2.94
N GLU A 62 2.54 -9.76 3.18
CA GLU A 62 2.06 -10.15 4.51
C GLU A 62 2.92 -11.27 5.12
N ARG A 63 3.26 -12.30 4.34
CA ARG A 63 4.17 -13.37 4.78
C ARG A 63 5.57 -12.88 5.07
N VAL A 64 6.12 -12.00 4.21
CA VAL A 64 7.45 -11.41 4.43
C VAL A 64 7.46 -10.63 5.74
N VAL A 65 6.46 -9.76 5.96
CA VAL A 65 6.34 -8.98 7.18
C VAL A 65 6.29 -9.89 8.40
N LYS A 66 5.40 -10.89 8.41
CA LYS A 66 5.26 -11.87 9.50
C LYS A 66 6.58 -12.60 9.79
N ALA A 67 7.36 -12.94 8.76
CA ALA A 67 8.62 -13.64 8.91
C ALA A 67 9.73 -12.77 9.53
N ILE A 68 9.84 -11.50 9.12
CA ILE A 68 10.89 -10.62 9.66
C ILE A 68 10.53 -10.07 11.03
N ARG A 69 9.24 -9.82 11.27
CA ARG A 69 8.68 -9.29 12.51
C ARG A 69 7.37 -10.00 12.72
N ASP A 70 7.23 -10.80 13.78
CA ASP A 70 6.05 -11.62 14.07
C ASP A 70 4.76 -10.80 14.32
N ILE A 71 4.30 -10.07 13.30
CA ILE A 71 3.20 -9.13 13.29
C ILE A 71 2.31 -9.45 12.09
N GLU A 72 1.02 -9.32 12.28
CA GLU A 72 0.03 -9.44 11.22
C GLU A 72 -0.34 -8.04 10.76
N VAL A 73 -0.22 -7.82 9.46
CA VAL A 73 -0.57 -6.57 8.80
C VAL A 73 -1.55 -6.85 7.68
N ARG A 74 -2.36 -5.86 7.33
CA ARG A 74 -3.16 -5.89 6.10
C ARG A 74 -2.44 -5.13 5.02
N VAL A 75 -2.32 -5.73 3.84
CA VAL A 75 -1.73 -5.09 2.67
C VAL A 75 -2.80 -4.83 1.62
N LEU A 76 -2.73 -3.68 0.97
CA LEU A 76 -3.45 -3.41 -0.28
C LEU A 76 -2.43 -3.11 -1.38
N ALA A 77 -2.46 -3.86 -2.47
CA ALA A 77 -1.61 -3.63 -3.64
C ALA A 77 -2.41 -3.02 -4.79
N LEU A 78 -1.86 -1.97 -5.39
CA LEU A 78 -2.39 -1.32 -6.59
C LEU A 78 -1.31 -1.30 -7.66
N SER A 79 -1.72 -1.46 -8.91
CA SER A 79 -0.87 -1.10 -10.04
C SER A 79 -0.61 0.41 -10.05
N SER A 80 0.52 0.81 -10.63
CA SER A 80 0.80 2.24 -10.82
C SER A 80 -0.25 2.96 -11.69
N GLU A 81 -0.97 2.22 -12.55
CA GLU A 81 -2.03 2.76 -13.40
C GLU A 81 -3.30 3.06 -12.60
N GLU A 82 -3.73 2.16 -11.71
CA GLU A 82 -4.90 2.37 -10.84
C GLU A 82 -4.71 3.59 -9.94
N LEU A 83 -3.52 3.75 -9.34
CA LEU A 83 -3.22 4.92 -8.52
C LEU A 83 -3.25 6.21 -9.34
N ARG A 84 -2.68 6.21 -10.56
CA ARG A 84 -2.73 7.37 -11.47
C ARG A 84 -4.15 7.71 -11.88
N LYS A 85 -4.99 6.71 -12.17
CA LYS A 85 -6.41 6.91 -12.49
C LYS A 85 -7.15 7.55 -11.32
N ALA A 86 -6.91 7.09 -10.09
CA ALA A 86 -7.52 7.67 -8.90
C ALA A 86 -7.11 9.14 -8.68
N ILE A 87 -5.84 9.48 -8.92
CA ILE A 87 -5.35 10.86 -8.85
C ILE A 87 -6.04 11.74 -9.90
N ALA A 88 -6.13 11.27 -11.15
CA ALA A 88 -6.76 12.01 -12.24
C ALA A 88 -8.27 12.19 -12.05
N ALA A 89 -8.91 11.30 -11.29
CA ALA A 89 -10.34 11.35 -10.98
C ALA A 89 -10.68 12.18 -9.73
N ASN A 90 -9.75 12.98 -9.21
CA ASN A 90 -10.00 13.84 -8.04
C ASN A 90 -11.17 14.82 -8.30
N PRO A 91 -12.31 14.70 -7.58
CA PRO A 91 -13.45 15.59 -7.77
C PRO A 91 -13.28 16.94 -7.05
N PHE A 92 -12.18 17.13 -6.29
CA PHE A 92 -11.91 18.31 -5.48
C PHE A 92 -10.58 19.00 -5.88
N PRO A 93 -10.47 19.56 -7.09
CA PRO A 93 -9.23 20.20 -7.56
C PRO A 93 -8.78 21.38 -6.68
N GLN A 94 -9.73 22.12 -6.08
CA GLN A 94 -9.44 23.20 -5.14
C GLN A 94 -8.70 22.74 -3.87
N ALA A 95 -8.88 21.48 -3.48
CA ALA A 95 -8.23 20.91 -2.29
C ALA A 95 -6.74 20.64 -2.52
N GLU A 96 -6.23 20.70 -3.75
CA GLU A 96 -4.80 20.60 -4.05
C GLU A 96 -3.97 21.70 -3.38
N SER A 97 -4.56 22.89 -3.21
CA SER A 97 -3.94 24.01 -2.49
C SER A 97 -3.84 23.80 -0.97
N ALA A 98 -4.61 22.84 -0.43
CA ALA A 98 -4.67 22.49 0.98
C ALA A 98 -4.68 20.96 1.17
N PRO A 99 -3.61 20.24 0.74
CA PRO A 99 -3.66 18.79 0.53
C PRO A 99 -3.94 17.97 1.80
N LYS A 100 -3.79 18.56 2.99
CA LYS A 100 -4.12 17.93 4.28
C LYS A 100 -5.62 17.68 4.49
N THR A 101 -6.48 18.33 3.71
CA THR A 101 -7.94 18.16 3.79
C THR A 101 -8.46 17.11 2.81
N LEU A 102 -7.66 16.72 1.82
CA LEU A 102 -8.02 15.74 0.81
C LEU A 102 -7.61 14.33 1.26
N HIS A 103 -8.59 13.43 1.34
CA HIS A 103 -8.38 12.05 1.74
C HIS A 103 -8.94 11.12 0.66
N LEU A 104 -8.17 10.09 0.32
CA LEU A 104 -8.57 9.05 -0.63
C LEU A 104 -8.44 7.70 0.07
N PHE A 105 -9.48 6.87 -0.09
CA PHE A 105 -9.50 5.50 0.41
C PHE A 105 -9.69 4.54 -0.74
N PHE A 106 -9.00 3.41 -0.67
CA PHE A 106 -9.23 2.27 -1.54
C PHE A 106 -9.88 1.15 -0.73
N LEU A 107 -10.88 0.53 -1.31
CA LEU A 107 -11.55 -0.62 -0.72
C LEU A 107 -10.86 -1.90 -1.19
N SER A 108 -10.56 -2.79 -0.26
CA SER A 108 -9.98 -4.11 -0.58
C SER A 108 -11.00 -5.06 -1.22
N LYS A 109 -12.29 -4.74 -1.15
CA LYS A 109 -13.41 -5.51 -1.69
C LYS A 109 -14.53 -4.54 -2.07
N PRO A 110 -15.39 -4.88 -3.06
CA PRO A 110 -16.60 -4.12 -3.31
C PRO A 110 -17.43 -3.97 -2.02
N PRO A 111 -17.97 -2.78 -1.73
CA PRO A 111 -18.85 -2.59 -0.59
C PRO A 111 -20.18 -3.35 -0.82
N VAL A 112 -20.77 -3.85 0.25
CA VAL A 112 -22.12 -4.44 0.25
C VAL A 112 -23.08 -3.35 0.70
N ASP A 113 -24.09 -3.06 -0.11
CA ASP A 113 -25.14 -2.05 0.13
C ASP A 113 -24.58 -0.68 0.61
N PRO A 114 -23.69 -0.03 -0.16
CA PRO A 114 -23.11 1.25 0.25
C PRO A 114 -24.18 2.34 0.29
N ASP A 115 -24.30 3.02 1.42
CA ASP A 115 -24.99 4.30 1.51
C ASP A 115 -24.08 5.38 0.90
N VAL A 116 -24.49 5.90 -0.25
CA VAL A 116 -23.74 6.92 -1.02
C VAL A 116 -24.43 8.29 -1.00
N GLU A 117 -25.56 8.42 -0.30
CA GLU A 117 -26.41 9.61 -0.30
C GLU A 117 -26.46 10.35 1.05
N SER A 118 -25.76 9.85 2.08
CA SER A 118 -25.70 10.43 3.43
C SER A 118 -24.68 11.53 3.63
#